data_AF-A0A085NEV2-F1
#
_entry.id   AF-A0A085NEV2-F1
#
_cell.length_a   1.000
_cell.length_b   1.000
_cell.length_c   1.000
_cell.angle_alpha   90.00
_cell.angle_beta   90.00
_cell.angle_gamma   90.00
#
_symmetry.space_group_name_H-M   'P 1'
#
loop_
_entity.id
_entity.type
_entity.pdbx_description
1 polymer ?
#
loop_
_entity_poly.entity_id
_entity_poly.type
_entity_poly.pdbx_seq_one_letter_code
_entity_poly.pdbx_strand_id
1 'polypeptide(L)'
;MFDIGEKLESIIIVIIGVDRLMAIVNNELYRKFTTKHLMILLSISVLLLLCVHVALIFHDCATKRRSVSSQCFDFEVFPTDFLLFHQWTVVIAPYISIVLYIVIYSYLWCNRSSECAVRSIQMKREVLVLKRLTFLIISSFLFYALPLSVVLCCQDVIGALDVYIWSLASWTLATQVLIYCWFNKEINKAVKALLKLQQCRGRKIEPSCSQVNLANRTTMFQEE
;
A
#
# COMPACT_ATOMS: atom_id res chain seq x y z
N MET A 1 -4.19 -15.08 2.32
CA MET A 1 -4.86 -13.95 1.63
C MET A 1 -4.01 -12.68 1.67
N PHE A 2 -3.24 -12.49 2.74
CA PHE A 2 -2.25 -11.41 2.88
C PHE A 2 -1.16 -11.43 1.78
N ASP A 3 -0.65 -12.61 1.39
CA ASP A 3 0.43 -12.74 0.40
C ASP A 3 0.08 -12.24 -1.01
N ILE A 4 -1.15 -12.50 -1.44
CA ILE A 4 -1.64 -12.01 -2.74
C ILE A 4 -1.66 -10.47 -2.74
N GLY A 5 -2.04 -9.88 -1.61
CA GLY A 5 -2.03 -8.44 -1.41
C GLY A 5 -0.63 -7.84 -1.56
N GLU A 6 0.38 -8.42 -0.92
CA GLU A 6 1.76 -7.94 -0.99
C GLU A 6 2.38 -8.06 -2.40
N LYS A 7 2.12 -9.18 -3.10
CA LYS A 7 2.56 -9.35 -4.49
C LYS A 7 1.89 -8.33 -5.41
N LEU A 8 0.59 -8.11 -5.22
CA LEU A 8 -0.17 -7.11 -5.98
C LEU A 8 0.35 -5.70 -5.74
N GLU A 9 0.60 -5.33 -4.48
CA GLU A 9 1.18 -4.06 -4.12
C GLU A 9 2.54 -3.84 -4.81
N SER A 10 3.41 -4.86 -4.74
CA SER A 10 4.73 -4.85 -5.39
C SER A 10 4.62 -4.60 -6.90
N ILE A 11 3.72 -5.31 -7.58
CA ILE A 11 3.47 -5.13 -9.01
C ILE A 11 2.89 -3.75 -9.33
N ILE A 12 1.93 -3.29 -8.52
CA ILE A 12 1.30 -1.96 -8.69
C ILE A 12 2.37 -0.87 -8.58
N ILE A 13 3.29 -0.96 -7.63
CA ILE A 13 4.39 0.00 -7.45
C ILE A 13 5.25 0.08 -8.73
N VAL A 14 5.59 -1.06 -9.34
CA VAL A 14 6.35 -1.11 -10.60
C VAL A 14 5.53 -0.50 -11.75
N ILE A 15 4.26 -0.85 -11.87
CA ILE A 15 3.35 -0.30 -12.90
C ILE A 15 3.27 1.23 -12.77
N ILE A 16 3.13 1.75 -11.54
CA ILE A 16 3.14 3.19 -11.27
C ILE A 16 4.48 3.81 -11.68
N GLY A 17 5.61 3.15 -11.40
CA GLY A 17 6.93 3.61 -11.85
C GLY A 17 7.02 3.75 -13.37
N VAL A 18 6.52 2.75 -14.11
CA VAL A 18 6.48 2.79 -15.58
C VAL A 18 5.51 3.85 -16.09
N ASP A 19 4.33 4.01 -15.48
CA ASP A 19 3.37 5.07 -15.77
C ASP A 19 4.02 6.46 -15.65
N ARG A 20 4.74 6.72 -14.55
CA ARG A 20 5.46 7.98 -14.35
C ARG A 20 6.58 8.18 -15.36
N LEU A 21 7.35 7.13 -15.68
CA LEU A 21 8.39 7.20 -16.70
C LEU A 21 7.81 7.59 -18.06
N MET A 22 6.70 6.97 -18.47
CA MET A 22 6.03 7.30 -19.73
C MET A 22 5.50 8.74 -19.74
N ALA A 23 4.86 9.18 -18.66
CA ALA A 23 4.33 10.54 -18.53
C ALA A 23 5.42 11.61 -18.65
N ILE A 24 6.62 11.35 -18.10
CA ILE A 24 7.73 12.30 -18.05
C ILE A 24 8.58 12.29 -19.33
N VAL A 25 8.86 11.10 -19.88
CA VAL A 25 9.78 10.95 -21.02
C VAL A 25 9.07 11.19 -22.35
N ASN A 26 7.87 10.64 -22.52
CA ASN A 26 7.17 10.69 -23.81
C ASN A 26 5.67 10.90 -23.64
N ASN A 27 5.26 12.18 -23.59
CA ASN A 27 3.87 12.58 -23.46
C ASN A 27 3.00 12.12 -24.65
N GLU A 28 3.57 11.95 -25.85
CA GLU A 28 2.79 11.47 -26.99
C GLU A 28 2.45 9.98 -26.88
N LEU A 29 3.40 9.15 -26.43
CA LEU A 29 3.15 7.75 -26.09
C LEU A 29 2.20 7.64 -24.91
N TYR A 30 2.39 8.46 -23.87
CA TYR A 30 1.51 8.51 -22.72
C TYR A 30 0.06 8.82 -23.11
N ARG A 31 -0.15 9.79 -24.02
CA ARG A 31 -1.49 10.15 -24.51
C ARG A 31 -2.15 9.00 -25.29
N LYS A 32 -1.38 8.17 -26.00
CA LYS A 32 -1.89 6.95 -26.64
C LYS A 32 -2.25 5.88 -25.60
N PHE A 33 -1.53 5.84 -24.50
CA PHE A 33 -1.76 4.93 -23.39
C PHE A 33 -2.94 5.41 -22.53
N THR A 34 -4.16 5.05 -22.93
CA THR A 34 -5.36 5.45 -22.19
C THR A 34 -5.53 4.67 -20.89
N THR A 35 -6.29 5.22 -19.94
CA THR A 35 -6.65 4.58 -18.66
C THR A 35 -7.23 3.17 -18.83
N LYS A 36 -7.89 2.89 -19.96
CA LYS A 36 -8.39 1.54 -20.31
C LYS A 36 -7.26 0.52 -20.43
N HIS A 37 -6.14 0.88 -21.05
CA HIS A 37 -4.99 -0.01 -21.18
C HIS A 37 -4.34 -0.31 -19.84
N LEU A 38 -4.26 0.70 -18.95
CA LEU A 38 -3.76 0.51 -17.60
C LEU A 38 -4.66 -0.43 -16.78
N MET A 39 -5.98 -0.28 -16.89
CA MET A 39 -6.94 -1.19 -16.23
C MET A 39 -6.85 -2.62 -16.76
N ILE A 40 -6.69 -2.79 -18.08
CA ILE A 40 -6.47 -4.11 -18.69
C ILE A 40 -5.16 -4.72 -18.19
N LEU A 41 -4.07 -3.96 -18.18
CA LEU A 41 -2.77 -4.42 -17.67
C LEU A 41 -2.89 -4.88 -16.22
N LEU A 42 -3.51 -4.06 -15.35
CA LEU A 42 -3.73 -4.41 -13.95
C LEU A 42 -4.56 -5.69 -13.82
N SER A 43 -5.62 -5.83 -14.61
CA SER A 43 -6.51 -6.99 -14.59
C SER A 43 -5.77 -8.26 -15.02
N ILE A 44 -4.95 -8.17 -16.07
CA ILE A 44 -4.08 -9.26 -16.54
C ILE A 44 -3.07 -9.64 -15.45
N SER A 45 -2.43 -8.66 -14.80
CA SER A 45 -1.48 -8.93 -13.70
C SER A 45 -2.14 -9.67 -12.54
N VAL A 46 -3.34 -9.26 -12.13
CA VAL A 46 -4.12 -9.93 -11.07
C VAL A 46 -4.48 -11.36 -11.48
N LEU A 47 -5.01 -11.54 -12.69
CA LEU A 47 -5.38 -12.86 -13.21
C LEU A 47 -4.17 -13.78 -13.30
N LEU A 48 -3.03 -13.30 -13.80
CA LEU A 48 -1.80 -14.07 -13.90
C LEU A 48 -1.31 -14.52 -12.53
N LEU A 49 -1.30 -13.62 -11.54
CA LEU A 49 -0.96 -13.97 -10.16
C LEU A 49 -1.87 -15.08 -9.62
N LEU A 50 -3.19 -14.95 -9.78
CA LEU A 50 -4.15 -15.94 -9.32
C LEU A 50 -3.92 -17.30 -10.01
N CYS A 51 -3.68 -17.31 -11.33
CA CYS A 51 -3.37 -18.52 -12.08
C CYS A 51 -2.10 -19.21 -11.53
N VAL A 52 -1.02 -18.45 -11.28
CA VAL A 52 0.22 -18.99 -10.71
C VAL A 52 -0.02 -19.55 -9.30
N HIS A 53 -0.81 -18.88 -8.46
CA HIS A 53 -1.15 -19.39 -7.13
C HIS A 53 -1.89 -20.72 -7.20
N VAL A 54 -2.94 -20.80 -8.02
CA VAL A 54 -3.73 -22.02 -8.20
C VAL A 54 -2.87 -23.14 -8.78
N ALA A 55 -2.03 -22.85 -9.77
CA ALA A 55 -1.15 -23.83 -10.39
C ALA A 55 -0.14 -24.43 -9.39
N LEU A 56 0.48 -23.60 -8.54
CA LEU A 56 1.43 -24.06 -7.52
C LEU A 56 0.75 -24.91 -6.45
N ILE A 57 -0.44 -24.52 -5.99
CA ILE A 57 -1.22 -25.30 -5.03
C ILE A 57 -1.63 -26.64 -5.65
N PHE A 58 -2.12 -26.63 -6.88
CA PHE A 58 -2.53 -27.84 -7.58
C PHE A 58 -1.35 -28.80 -7.81
N HIS A 59 -0.20 -28.26 -8.19
CA HIS A 59 1.03 -29.04 -8.38
C HIS A 59 1.47 -29.73 -7.07
N ASP A 60 1.43 -29.01 -5.94
CA ASP A 60 1.80 -29.61 -4.65
C ASP A 60 0.79 -30.69 -4.21
N CYS A 61 -0.52 -30.43 -4.35
CA CYS A 61 -1.57 -31.43 -4.10
C CYS A 61 -1.42 -32.69 -4.97
N ALA A 62 -1.01 -32.54 -6.23
CA ALA A 62 -0.83 -33.65 -7.16
C ALA A 62 0.43 -34.48 -6.87
N THR A 63 1.50 -33.84 -6.36
CA THR A 63 2.81 -34.47 -6.17
C THR A 63 3.06 -34.95 -4.74
N LYS A 64 2.45 -34.34 -3.73
CA LYS A 64 2.68 -34.66 -2.33
C LYS A 64 1.37 -34.90 -1.59
N ARG A 65 1.21 -36.10 -1.00
CA ARG A 65 0.16 -36.37 -0.02
C ARG A 65 0.65 -35.93 1.37
N ARG A 66 0.49 -34.66 1.71
CA ARG A 66 0.76 -34.15 3.06
C ARG A 66 -0.54 -34.05 3.87
N SER A 67 -0.50 -34.50 5.11
CA SER A 67 -1.57 -34.27 6.08
C SER A 67 -1.41 -32.87 6.67
N VAL A 68 -2.38 -31.99 6.40
CA VAL A 68 -2.41 -30.63 6.95
C VAL A 68 -2.88 -30.69 8.41
N SER A 69 -2.13 -30.09 9.33
CA SER A 69 -2.53 -29.96 10.73
C SER A 69 -3.77 -29.07 10.86
N SER A 70 -4.59 -29.26 11.91
CA SER A 70 -5.77 -28.42 12.15
C SER A 70 -5.45 -26.93 12.38
N GLN A 71 -4.17 -26.60 12.61
CA GLN A 71 -3.70 -25.23 12.81
C GLN A 71 -3.37 -24.50 11.49
N CYS A 72 -3.38 -25.19 10.34
CA CYS A 72 -3.17 -24.61 9.00
C CYS A 72 -2.00 -23.61 8.94
N PHE A 73 -0.84 -23.99 9.48
CA PHE A 73 0.33 -23.12 9.40
C PHE A 73 0.79 -22.94 7.95
N ASP A 74 1.14 -21.72 7.57
CA ASP A 74 1.51 -21.37 6.19
C ASP A 74 2.68 -22.21 5.65
N PHE A 75 3.64 -22.60 6.49
CA PHE A 75 4.76 -23.46 6.10
C PHE A 75 4.39 -24.95 5.90
N GLU A 76 3.24 -25.38 6.43
CA GLU A 76 2.70 -26.75 6.24
C GLU A 76 1.76 -26.81 5.03
N VAL A 77 1.05 -25.72 4.77
CA VAL A 77 0.03 -25.60 3.72
C VAL A 77 0.64 -25.20 2.37
N PHE A 78 1.67 -24.35 2.36
CA PHE A 78 2.27 -23.86 1.12
C PHE A 78 3.55 -24.61 0.73
N PRO A 79 3.74 -24.93 -0.57
CA PRO A 79 4.98 -25.50 -1.06
C PRO A 79 6.13 -24.49 -0.92
N THR A 80 7.34 -25.00 -0.70
CA THR A 80 8.56 -24.18 -0.61
C THR A 80 8.77 -23.31 -1.85
N ASP A 81 8.44 -23.83 -3.03
CA ASP A 81 8.51 -23.09 -4.29
C ASP A 81 7.59 -21.86 -4.31
N PHE A 82 6.44 -21.94 -3.65
CA PHE A 82 5.50 -20.83 -3.52
C PHE A 82 6.05 -19.72 -2.62
N LEU A 83 6.69 -20.09 -1.52
CA LEU A 83 7.32 -19.16 -0.58
C LEU A 83 8.52 -18.45 -1.24
N LEU A 84 9.36 -19.18 -1.96
CA LEU A 84 10.46 -18.59 -2.73
C LEU A 84 9.94 -17.63 -3.80
N PHE A 85 8.92 -18.03 -4.57
CA PHE A 85 8.32 -17.17 -5.58
C PHE A 85 7.74 -15.87 -4.97
N HIS A 86 7.12 -15.97 -3.78
CA HIS A 86 6.65 -14.81 -3.03
C HIS A 86 7.78 -13.87 -2.65
N GLN A 87 8.79 -14.39 -1.95
CA GLN A 87 9.93 -13.63 -1.46
C GLN A 87 10.67 -12.93 -2.62
N TRP A 88 10.93 -13.63 -3.72
CA TRP A 88 11.56 -13.04 -4.90
C TRP A 88 10.73 -11.92 -5.54
N THR A 89 9.42 -12.12 -5.68
CA THR A 89 8.54 -11.10 -6.27
C THR A 89 8.55 -9.81 -5.44
N VAL A 90 8.44 -9.96 -4.12
CA VAL A 90 8.41 -8.86 -3.16
C VAL A 90 9.76 -8.15 -3.05
N VAL A 91 10.88 -8.86 -3.24
CA VAL A 91 12.22 -8.26 -3.24
C VAL A 91 12.50 -7.54 -4.55
N ILE A 92 12.30 -8.20 -5.69
CA ILE A 92 12.72 -7.69 -7.01
C ILE A 92 11.97 -6.41 -7.40
N ALA A 93 10.67 -6.33 -7.11
CA ALA A 93 9.83 -5.20 -7.53
C ALA A 93 10.27 -3.82 -6.97
N PRO A 94 10.56 -3.67 -5.66
CA PRO A 94 11.19 -2.48 -5.09
C PRO A 94 12.53 -2.11 -5.74
N TYR A 95 13.40 -3.09 -6.04
CA TYR A 95 14.67 -2.81 -6.73
C TYR A 95 14.44 -2.26 -8.15
N ILE A 96 13.56 -2.89 -8.93
CA ILE A 96 13.17 -2.41 -10.27
C ILE A 96 12.63 -0.97 -10.16
N SER A 97 11.78 -0.72 -9.18
CA SER A 97 11.20 0.60 -8.94
C SER A 97 12.26 1.65 -8.62
N ILE A 98 13.25 1.34 -7.79
CA ILE A 98 14.37 2.26 -7.52
C ILE A 98 15.10 2.61 -8.81
N VAL A 99 15.43 1.62 -9.64
CA VAL A 99 16.11 1.85 -10.93
C VAL A 99 15.27 2.75 -11.84
N LEU A 100 13.97 2.48 -11.97
CA LEU A 100 13.05 3.32 -12.75
C LEU A 100 13.08 4.78 -12.25
N TYR A 101 13.03 5.00 -10.94
CA TYR A 101 13.04 6.34 -10.38
C TYR A 101 14.37 7.06 -10.57
N ILE A 102 15.51 6.36 -10.49
CA ILE A 102 16.83 6.91 -10.82
C ILE A 102 16.85 7.40 -12.28
N VAL A 103 16.31 6.60 -13.22
CA VAL A 103 16.21 6.98 -14.63
C VAL A 103 15.33 8.21 -14.81
N ILE A 104 14.17 8.27 -14.13
CA ILE A 104 13.26 9.43 -14.17
C ILE A 104 13.98 10.70 -13.67
N TYR A 105 14.63 10.64 -12.50
CA TYR A 105 15.33 11.79 -11.94
C TYR A 105 16.50 12.24 -12.82
N SER A 106 17.22 11.29 -13.42
CA SER A 106 18.31 11.59 -14.36
C SER A 106 17.78 12.31 -15.61
N TYR A 107 16.67 11.85 -16.17
CA TYR A 107 16.02 12.52 -17.30
C TYR A 107 15.57 13.94 -16.95
N LEU A 108 14.93 14.12 -15.79
CA LEU A 108 14.51 15.43 -15.30
C LEU A 108 15.69 16.39 -15.10
N TRP A 109 16.83 15.89 -14.64
CA TRP A 109 18.04 16.68 -14.48
C TRP A 109 18.60 17.16 -15.83
N CYS A 110 18.69 16.26 -16.81
CA CYS A 110 19.21 16.57 -18.14
C CYS A 110 18.31 17.54 -18.93
N ASN A 111 16.98 17.44 -18.80
CA ASN A 111 16.04 18.23 -19.60
C ASN A 111 15.53 19.52 -18.95
N ARG A 112 16.09 19.92 -17.79
CA ARG A 112 15.61 21.07 -17.01
C ARG A 112 15.60 22.41 -17.76
N SER A 113 16.43 22.58 -18.80
CA SER A 113 16.60 23.84 -19.54
C SER A 113 15.73 23.98 -20.79
N SER A 114 15.10 22.91 -21.28
CA SER A 114 14.53 22.88 -22.65
C SER A 114 13.00 22.91 -22.70
N GLU A 115 12.30 23.22 -21.60
CA GLU A 115 10.84 23.05 -21.53
C GLU A 115 10.01 24.34 -21.72
N CYS A 116 8.99 24.25 -22.58
CA CYS A 116 7.96 25.29 -22.72
C CYS A 116 7.17 25.55 -21.42
N ALA A 117 6.62 26.76 -21.27
CA ALA A 117 5.90 27.19 -20.06
C ALA A 117 4.76 26.24 -19.62
N VAL A 118 3.93 25.74 -20.55
CA VAL A 118 2.84 24.80 -20.23
C VAL A 118 3.37 23.44 -19.73
N ARG A 119 4.40 22.92 -20.39
CA ARG A 119 5.07 21.66 -20.02
C ARG A 119 5.72 21.76 -18.64
N SER A 120 6.31 22.92 -18.33
CA SER A 120 6.92 23.18 -17.01
C SER A 120 5.91 23.11 -15.86
N ILE A 121 4.63 23.49 -16.10
CA ILE A 121 3.57 23.43 -15.07
C ILE A 121 3.13 21.99 -14.84
N GLN A 122 2.96 21.20 -15.90
CA GLN A 122 2.63 19.77 -15.81
C GLN A 122 3.74 19.01 -15.08
N MET A 123 4.99 19.25 -15.47
CA MET A 123 6.17 18.63 -14.85
C MET A 123 6.30 18.97 -13.37
N LYS A 124 5.98 20.20 -12.93
CA LYS A 124 5.94 20.54 -11.50
C LYS A 124 4.96 19.67 -10.70
N ARG A 125 3.79 19.36 -11.27
CA ARG A 125 2.80 18.49 -10.62
C ARG A 125 3.30 17.04 -10.57
N GLU A 126 3.84 16.55 -11.68
CA GLU A 126 4.40 15.20 -11.75
C GLU A 126 5.56 15.00 -10.76
N VAL A 127 6.46 15.98 -10.62
CA VAL A 127 7.57 15.94 -9.66
C VAL A 127 7.08 15.92 -8.20
N LEU A 128 6.00 16.64 -7.88
CA LEU A 128 5.41 16.60 -6.54
C LEU A 128 4.82 15.23 -6.22
N VAL A 129 4.17 14.59 -7.19
CA VAL A 129 3.64 13.23 -7.05
C VAL A 129 4.79 12.22 -6.96
N LEU A 130 5.78 12.33 -7.85
CA LEU A 130 6.97 11.49 -7.87
C LEU A 130 7.69 11.49 -6.53
N LYS A 131 7.91 12.67 -5.93
CA LYS A 131 8.57 12.79 -4.61
C LYS A 131 7.84 12.01 -3.51
N ARG A 132 6.50 11.99 -3.53
CA ARG A 132 5.70 11.23 -2.54
C ARG A 132 5.87 9.73 -2.75
N LEU A 133 5.81 9.30 -4.01
CA LEU A 133 5.98 7.89 -4.37
C LEU A 133 7.41 7.40 -4.08
N THR A 134 8.43 8.22 -4.32
CA THR A 134 9.82 7.92 -3.96
C THR A 134 9.96 7.67 -2.47
N PHE A 135 9.29 8.47 -1.62
CA PHE A 135 9.34 8.25 -0.18
C PHE A 135 8.67 6.92 0.22
N LEU A 136 7.55 6.56 -0.40
CA LEU A 136 6.88 5.26 -0.19
C LEU A 136 7.79 4.09 -0.60
N ILE A 137 8.41 4.18 -1.78
CA ILE A 137 9.29 3.13 -2.32
C ILE A 137 10.52 2.96 -1.43
N ILE A 138 11.17 4.07 -1.03
CA ILE A 138 12.35 4.01 -0.14
C ILE A 138 11.97 3.43 1.22
N SER A 139 10.81 3.80 1.79
CA SER A 139 10.33 3.23 3.05
C SER A 139 10.12 1.72 2.90
N SER A 140 9.38 1.28 1.88
CA SER A 140 9.14 -0.14 1.63
C SER A 140 10.44 -0.92 1.43
N PHE A 141 11.38 -0.32 0.71
CA PHE A 141 12.69 -0.91 0.49
C PHE A 141 13.49 -1.09 1.78
N LEU A 142 13.60 -0.05 2.60
CA LEU A 142 14.41 -0.07 3.82
C LEU A 142 13.80 -0.95 4.92
N PHE A 143 12.48 -0.92 5.09
CA PHE A 143 11.80 -1.63 6.17
C PHE A 143 11.47 -3.09 5.85
N TYR A 144 11.39 -3.46 4.57
CA TYR A 144 11.02 -4.82 4.18
C TYR A 144 11.96 -5.47 3.17
N ALA A 145 12.13 -4.88 1.98
CA ALA A 145 12.86 -5.54 0.90
C ALA A 145 14.34 -5.80 1.25
N LEU A 146 14.99 -4.83 1.92
CA LEU A 146 16.39 -4.94 2.32
C LEU A 146 16.59 -5.97 3.44
N PRO A 147 15.85 -5.94 4.57
CA PRO A 147 15.90 -7.01 5.57
C PRO A 147 15.63 -8.40 4.98
N LEU A 148 14.63 -8.51 4.11
CA LEU A 148 14.29 -9.77 3.43
C LEU A 148 15.42 -10.25 2.51
N SER A 149 16.06 -9.33 1.76
CA SER A 149 17.23 -9.66 0.92
C SER A 149 18.40 -10.20 1.74
N VAL A 150 18.66 -9.61 2.91
CA VAL A 150 19.74 -10.06 3.80
C VAL A 150 19.46 -11.48 4.30
N VAL A 151 18.22 -11.79 4.68
CA VAL A 151 17.86 -13.15 5.11
C VAL A 151 17.94 -14.17 3.97
N LEU A 152 17.51 -13.81 2.76
CA LEU A 152 17.65 -14.65 1.57
C LEU A 152 19.12 -14.96 1.24
N CYS A 153 20.03 -14.00 1.41
CA CYS A 153 21.45 -14.18 1.12
C CYS A 153 22.24 -14.84 2.26
N CYS A 154 21.78 -14.72 3.51
CA CYS A 154 22.50 -15.18 4.71
C CYS A 154 21.73 -16.27 5.47
N GLN A 155 20.95 -17.08 4.76
CA GLN A 155 20.00 -18.04 5.31
C GLN A 155 20.64 -19.03 6.32
N ASP A 156 21.91 -19.40 6.09
CA ASP A 156 22.67 -20.33 6.95
C ASP A 156 23.10 -19.75 8.31
N VAL A 157 23.17 -18.41 8.43
CA VAL A 157 23.71 -17.74 9.63
C VAL A 157 22.59 -17.22 10.55
N ILE A 158 21.39 -17.02 10.01
CA ILE A 158 20.35 -16.20 10.65
C ILE A 158 18.95 -16.85 10.58
N GLY A 159 18.86 -18.15 10.87
CA GLY A 159 17.58 -18.88 10.88
C GLY A 159 16.53 -18.32 11.86
N ALA A 160 16.95 -17.58 12.89
CA ALA A 160 16.06 -16.96 13.86
C ALA A 160 15.33 -15.70 13.33
N LEU A 161 15.81 -15.07 12.25
CA LEU A 161 15.18 -13.85 11.72
C LEU A 161 13.96 -14.11 10.83
N ASP A 162 13.76 -15.34 10.36
CA ASP A 162 12.67 -15.67 9.43
C ASP A 162 11.28 -15.40 10.04
N VAL A 163 11.13 -15.63 11.35
CA VAL A 163 9.90 -15.31 12.11
C VAL A 163 9.63 -13.80 12.15
N TYR A 164 10.67 -12.96 12.17
CA TYR A 164 10.52 -11.51 12.26
C TYR A 164 10.19 -10.85 10.92
N ILE A 165 10.46 -11.51 9.79
CA ILE A 165 10.14 -11.01 8.44
C ILE A 165 8.64 -10.76 8.28
N TRP A 166 7.82 -11.70 8.74
CA TRP A 166 6.35 -11.58 8.69
C TRP A 166 5.82 -10.41 9.51
N SER A 167 6.51 -10.08 10.60
CA SER A 167 6.20 -8.87 11.37
C SER A 167 6.60 -7.61 10.61
N LEU A 168 7.77 -7.60 9.96
CA LEU A 168 8.28 -6.45 9.18
C LEU A 168 7.35 -6.09 8.00
N ALA A 169 6.75 -7.07 7.36
CA ALA A 169 5.69 -6.88 6.37
C ALA A 169 4.54 -6.00 6.90
N SER A 170 4.02 -6.35 8.08
CA SER A 170 2.92 -5.63 8.72
C SER A 170 3.30 -4.19 9.09
N TRP A 171 4.53 -3.99 9.60
CA TRP A 171 5.06 -2.65 9.87
C TRP A 171 5.21 -1.82 8.60
N THR A 172 5.60 -2.45 7.50
CA THR A 172 5.79 -1.75 6.23
C THR A 172 4.47 -1.19 5.70
N LEU A 173 3.40 -1.99 5.70
CA LEU A 173 2.07 -1.51 5.35
C LEU A 173 1.61 -0.35 6.25
N ALA A 174 1.83 -0.48 7.56
CA ALA A 174 1.48 0.59 8.51
C ALA A 174 2.23 1.89 8.20
N THR A 175 3.55 1.82 7.94
CA THR A 175 4.35 3.00 7.58
C THR A 175 3.88 3.62 6.27
N GLN A 176 3.55 2.83 5.25
CA GLN A 176 3.06 3.35 3.98
C GLN A 176 1.73 4.09 4.11
N VAL A 177 0.79 3.57 4.91
CA VAL A 177 -0.49 4.26 5.18
C VAL A 177 -0.25 5.58 5.90
N LEU A 178 0.63 5.60 6.91
CA LEU A 178 0.99 6.82 7.63
C LEU A 178 1.62 7.86 6.70
N ILE A 179 2.54 7.44 5.85
CA ILE A 179 3.18 8.28 4.83
C ILE A 179 2.13 8.87 3.88
N TYR A 180 1.24 8.02 3.36
CA TYR A 180 0.20 8.44 2.43
C TYR A 180 -0.74 9.48 3.08
N CYS A 181 -1.18 9.23 4.32
CA CYS A 181 -1.97 10.16 5.11
C CYS A 181 -1.24 11.49 5.36
N TRP A 182 0.07 11.44 5.67
CA TRP A 182 0.87 12.65 5.88
C TRP A 182 0.91 13.52 4.61
N PHE A 183 1.19 12.93 3.45
CA PHE A 183 1.36 13.68 2.21
C PHE A 183 0.05 14.18 1.60
N ASN A 184 -1.09 13.53 1.91
CA ASN A 184 -2.38 13.93 1.37
C ASN A 184 -3.07 14.98 2.26
N LYS A 185 -2.97 16.25 1.84
CA LYS A 185 -3.60 17.38 2.54
C LYS A 185 -5.12 17.28 2.63
N GLU A 186 -5.78 16.65 1.66
CA GLU A 186 -7.24 16.49 1.66
C GLU A 186 -7.68 15.47 2.72
N ILE A 187 -6.94 14.37 2.85
CA ILE A 187 -7.18 13.38 3.92
C ILE A 187 -6.95 14.01 5.29
N ASN A 188 -5.86 14.77 5.47
CA ASN A 188 -5.61 15.46 6.74
C ASN A 188 -6.72 16.48 7.09
N LYS A 189 -7.33 17.14 6.11
CA LYS A 189 -8.50 18.01 6.35
C LYS A 189 -9.72 17.19 6.76
N ALA A 190 -10.01 16.09 6.06
CA ALA A 190 -11.13 15.20 6.38
C ALA A 190 -10.97 14.57 7.77
N VAL A 191 -9.78 14.07 8.12
CA VAL A 191 -9.47 13.52 9.44
C VAL A 191 -9.62 14.60 10.53
N LYS A 192 -9.12 15.82 10.30
CA LYS A 192 -9.34 16.93 11.23
C LYS A 192 -10.82 17.31 11.38
N ALA A 193 -11.60 17.24 10.30
CA ALA A 193 -13.04 17.48 10.35
C ALA A 193 -13.77 16.40 11.16
N LEU A 194 -13.42 15.13 10.96
CA LEU A 194 -13.96 14.00 11.72
C LEU A 194 -13.57 14.07 13.21
N LEU A 195 -12.32 14.41 13.52
CA LEU A 195 -11.86 14.61 14.91
C LEU A 195 -12.59 15.76 15.60
N LYS A 196 -12.84 16.87 14.88
CA LYS A 196 -13.67 17.97 15.39
C LYS A 196 -15.11 17.52 15.65
N LEU A 197 -15.71 16.72 14.75
CA LEU A 197 -17.05 16.17 14.94
C LEU A 197 -17.10 15.19 16.13
N GLN A 198 -16.08 14.36 16.33
CA GLN A 198 -15.98 13.48 17.50
C GLN A 198 -15.80 14.27 18.81
N GLN A 199 -15.01 15.34 18.81
CA GLN A 199 -14.91 16.26 19.96
C GLN A 199 -16.25 16.96 20.25
N CYS A 200 -17.00 17.36 19.22
CA CYS A 200 -18.34 17.94 19.40
C CYS A 200 -19.36 16.89 19.89
N ARG A 201 -19.23 15.63 19.48
CA ARG A 201 -20.10 14.53 19.94
C ARG A 201 -19.78 14.11 21.38
N GLY A 202 -18.50 14.11 21.76
CA GLY A 202 -18.05 13.86 23.14
C GLY A 202 -18.47 14.97 24.10
N ARG A 203 -18.53 16.24 23.64
CA ARG A 203 -18.99 17.37 24.46
C ARG A 203 -20.52 17.41 24.70
N LYS A 204 -21.31 16.57 24.02
CA LYS A 204 -22.76 16.42 24.25
C LYS A 204 -23.11 15.41 25.33
N ILE A 205 -22.10 14.74 25.91
CA ILE A 205 -22.25 13.71 26.97
C ILE A 205 -21.58 14.20 28.27
N GLU A 206 -21.64 15.50 28.57
CA GLU A 206 -21.56 15.96 29.96
C GLU A 206 -23.00 16.16 30.45
N PRO A 207 -23.52 15.36 31.40
CA PRO A 207 -24.78 15.67 32.04
C PRO A 207 -24.53 16.89 32.92
N SER A 208 -25.09 18.04 32.53
CA SER A 208 -25.26 19.17 33.44
C SER A 208 -26.23 18.76 34.54
N CYS A 209 -25.70 18.12 35.57
CA CYS A 209 -26.34 17.94 36.85
C CYS A 209 -26.28 19.31 37.55
N SER A 210 -27.35 20.11 37.41
CA SER A 210 -27.81 21.06 38.43
C SER A 210 -28.93 21.94 37.89
N GLN A 211 -30.04 21.90 38.63
CA GLN A 211 -31.19 22.83 38.69
C GLN A 211 -32.52 22.24 38.27
N VAL A 212 -33.01 21.30 39.10
CA VAL A 212 -34.44 21.22 39.40
C VAL A 212 -34.59 21.54 40.88
N ASN A 213 -34.50 22.84 41.19
CA ASN A 213 -35.02 23.39 42.43
C ASN A 213 -36.33 24.10 42.11
N LEU A 214 -37.39 23.53 42.67
CA LEU A 214 -38.49 24.23 43.33
C LEU A 214 -39.43 25.12 42.50
N ALA A 215 -40.72 24.78 42.66
CA ALA A 215 -41.90 25.64 42.68
C ALA A 215 -42.79 25.68 41.41
N ASN A 216 -44.08 25.41 41.68
CA ASN A 216 -45.27 25.76 40.93
C ASN A 216 -45.66 24.92 39.70
N ARG A 217 -46.53 23.92 39.93
CA ARG A 217 -47.98 24.07 39.66
C ARG A 217 -48.76 22.81 40.06
N THR A 218 -49.35 22.87 41.25
CA THR A 218 -50.68 22.33 41.50
C THR A 218 -51.71 23.00 40.58
N THR A 219 -52.48 22.19 39.86
CA THR A 219 -53.90 22.37 39.46
C THR A 219 -54.25 21.17 38.56
N MET A 220 -55.06 20.22 39.05
CA MET A 220 -56.45 19.99 38.59
C MET A 220 -56.50 19.41 37.15
N PHE A 221 -57.11 18.26 36.83
CA PHE A 221 -58.33 17.61 37.28
C PHE A 221 -58.29 16.11 36.92
N GLN A 222 -58.80 15.24 37.80
CA GLN A 222 -59.37 13.94 37.45
C GLN A 222 -60.76 14.20 36.87
N GLU A 223 -61.06 13.69 35.68
CA GLU A 223 -62.41 13.38 35.25
C GLU A 223 -62.48 11.89 34.95
N GLU A 224 -63.61 11.31 35.36
CA GLU A 224 -64.03 9.91 35.25
C GLU A 224 -64.12 9.40 33.81
#